data_AF-A0A7V3NB19-F1
#
_entry.id   AF-A0A7V3NB19-F1
#
_cell.length_a   1.000
_cell.length_b   1.000
_cell.length_c   1.000
_cell.angle_alpha   90.00
_cell.angle_beta   90.00
_cell.angle_gamma   90.00
#
_symmetry.space_group_name_H-M   'P 1'
#
loop_
_entity.id
_entity.type
_entity.pdbx_description
1 polymer ?
#
loop_
_entity_poly.entity_id
_entity_poly.type
_entity_poly.pdbx_seq_one_letter_code
_entity_poly.pdbx_strand_id
1 'polypeptide(L)'
;MSDAHCHAGAKFLKEWTVGLSEPQPCAAMAESAERSTRQNRQIAASIPQWEQWREAAHRIKAYALAHLDKLLVEFEQKISARGATVLFAQTAAEANDHLLQIVRQHQVRTVVKAKSMVSEEMELNHVLAGAGVRAVETDLGEYLVQLAGQRPVHIVTPALHMSAGDVGRLFAEKLKEPYTAEHQALTAIARRHLRHDFITADLGTSGVNFAIAETGTLCIVENEGNGGLSTAAPRVHVALMGIEKILPRLEHLPVFLNLLARSGTGQKLTTYTHLIHGPAPGRKL
;
A
#
# COMPACT_ATOMS: atom_id res chain seq x y z
N MET A 1 -1.96 16.19 -32.05
CA MET A 1 -3.13 15.99 -31.18
C MET A 1 -3.02 17.03 -30.08
N SER A 2 -4.05 17.86 -29.87
CA SER A 2 -3.98 19.02 -28.99
C SER A 2 -3.78 18.63 -27.52
N ASP A 3 -2.93 19.38 -26.81
CA ASP A 3 -2.61 19.22 -25.37
C ASP A 3 -3.83 19.34 -24.42
N ALA A 4 -5.02 19.62 -24.96
CA ALA A 4 -6.23 19.87 -24.17
C ALA A 4 -6.88 18.60 -23.59
N HIS A 5 -6.57 17.39 -24.10
CA HIS A 5 -7.29 16.18 -23.69
C HIS A 5 -6.66 15.38 -22.55
N CYS A 6 -5.39 15.61 -22.17
CA CYS A 6 -4.70 14.73 -21.22
C CYS A 6 -4.78 15.15 -19.73
N HIS A 7 -5.41 16.29 -19.43
CA HIS A 7 -5.62 16.77 -18.06
C HIS A 7 -7.08 16.79 -17.61
N ALA A 8 -8.03 16.51 -18.51
CA ALA A 8 -9.37 16.17 -18.11
C ALA A 8 -9.31 14.77 -17.51
N GLY A 9 -9.40 14.66 -16.17
CA GLY A 9 -9.57 13.36 -15.52
C GLY A 9 -10.74 12.59 -16.15
N ALA A 10 -10.79 11.28 -15.94
CA ALA A 10 -11.94 10.49 -16.39
C ALA A 10 -13.24 11.16 -15.95
N LYS A 11 -14.24 11.22 -16.84
CA LYS A 11 -15.55 11.79 -16.53
C LYS A 11 -16.06 11.11 -15.25
N PHE A 12 -16.36 11.89 -14.22
CA PHE A 12 -16.96 11.36 -13.00
C PHE A 12 -18.37 10.85 -13.34
N LEU A 13 -18.55 9.53 -13.32
CA LEU A 13 -19.78 8.85 -13.72
C LEU A 13 -20.76 8.81 -12.55
N LYS A 14 -21.44 9.94 -12.28
CA LYS A 14 -22.38 10.09 -11.16
C LYS A 14 -23.46 9.00 -11.14
N GLU A 15 -23.89 8.58 -12.33
CA GLU A 15 -24.87 7.49 -12.49
C GLU A 15 -24.42 6.15 -11.88
N TRP A 16 -23.11 5.91 -11.74
CA TRP A 16 -22.53 4.66 -11.23
C TRP A 16 -22.06 4.78 -9.78
N THR A 17 -22.10 5.99 -9.20
CA THR A 17 -21.69 6.27 -7.82
C THR A 17 -22.87 6.49 -6.89
N VAL A 18 -24.10 6.15 -7.33
CA VAL A 18 -25.31 6.30 -6.52
C VAL A 18 -25.20 5.41 -5.28
N GLY A 19 -25.29 6.03 -4.09
CA GLY A 19 -25.18 5.34 -2.81
C GLY A 19 -23.76 5.21 -2.24
N LEU A 20 -22.72 5.67 -2.98
CA LEU A 20 -21.40 5.85 -2.37
C LEU A 20 -21.46 7.01 -1.37
N SER A 21 -20.92 6.78 -0.18
CA SER A 21 -20.82 7.80 0.86
C SER A 21 -19.97 8.98 0.37
N GLU A 22 -20.56 10.17 0.29
CA GLU A 22 -19.80 11.41 0.10
C GLU A 22 -19.40 11.93 1.49
N PRO A 23 -18.08 11.96 1.82
CA PRO A 23 -17.65 12.51 3.08
C PRO A 23 -18.04 13.99 3.15
N GLN A 24 -18.43 14.45 4.35
CA GLN A 24 -18.69 15.86 4.60
C GLN A 24 -17.46 16.69 4.18
N PRO A 25 -17.66 17.83 3.47
CA PRO A 25 -16.55 18.66 3.02
C PRO A 25 -15.68 19.10 4.21
N CYS A 26 -14.39 18.74 4.16
CA CYS A 26 -13.41 19.17 5.16
C CYS A 26 -12.43 20.14 4.49
N ALA A 27 -12.34 21.37 5.01
CA ALA A 27 -11.46 22.40 4.45
C ALA A 27 -10.00 21.92 4.33
N ALA A 28 -9.49 21.22 5.34
CA ALA A 28 -8.15 20.64 5.34
C ALA A 28 -7.93 19.64 4.20
N MET A 29 -8.95 18.82 3.88
CA MET A 29 -8.89 17.88 2.78
C MET A 29 -8.84 18.59 1.42
N ALA A 30 -9.70 19.59 1.21
CA ALA A 30 -9.77 20.37 -0.02
C ALA A 30 -8.44 21.12 -0.29
N GLU A 31 -7.92 21.82 0.72
CA GLU A 31 -6.66 22.55 0.61
C GLU A 31 -5.46 21.63 0.31
N SER A 32 -5.41 20.47 0.96
CA SER A 32 -4.33 19.50 0.74
C SER A 32 -4.41 18.87 -0.66
N ALA A 33 -5.60 18.48 -1.11
CA ALA A 33 -5.82 17.90 -2.43
C ALA A 33 -5.48 18.91 -3.55
N GLU A 34 -5.88 20.17 -3.40
CA GLU A 34 -5.55 21.22 -4.36
C GLU A 34 -4.03 21.44 -4.43
N ARG A 35 -3.37 21.56 -3.28
CA ARG A 35 -1.92 21.76 -3.18
C ARG A 35 -1.17 20.62 -3.86
N SER A 36 -1.51 19.38 -3.53
CA SER A 36 -0.89 18.18 -4.12
C SER A 36 -1.09 18.12 -5.63
N THR A 37 -2.32 18.37 -6.09
CA THR A 37 -2.63 18.36 -7.54
C THR A 37 -1.84 19.42 -8.29
N ARG A 38 -1.77 20.64 -7.76
CA ARG A 38 -1.04 21.75 -8.37
C ARG A 38 0.46 21.43 -8.46
N GLN A 39 1.03 20.93 -7.37
CA GLN A 39 2.44 20.55 -7.30
C GLN A 39 2.78 19.44 -8.30
N ASN A 40 1.99 18.36 -8.33
CA ASN A 40 2.24 17.23 -9.21
C ASN A 40 2.12 17.63 -10.69
N ARG A 41 1.19 18.53 -11.04
CA ARG A 41 1.09 19.11 -12.41
C ARG A 41 2.32 19.92 -12.79
N GLN A 42 2.84 20.75 -11.88
CA GLN A 42 4.05 21.54 -12.14
C GLN A 42 5.27 20.62 -12.35
N ILE A 43 5.39 19.57 -11.54
CA ILE A 43 6.46 18.57 -11.67
C ILE A 43 6.34 17.84 -13.01
N ALA A 44 5.15 17.37 -13.37
CA ALA A 44 4.92 16.73 -14.68
C ALA A 44 5.31 17.66 -15.85
N ALA A 45 4.86 18.92 -15.82
CA ALA A 45 5.16 19.91 -16.86
C ALA A 45 6.67 20.23 -16.96
N SER A 46 7.42 20.08 -15.86
CA SER A 46 8.87 20.30 -15.84
C SER A 46 9.70 19.16 -16.47
N ILE A 47 9.07 18.02 -16.80
CA ILE A 47 9.76 16.83 -17.33
C ILE A 47 9.46 16.69 -18.82
N PRO A 48 10.43 16.98 -19.72
CA PRO A 48 10.18 16.99 -21.16
C PRO A 48 9.66 15.64 -21.71
N GLN A 49 10.10 14.52 -21.15
CA GLN A 49 9.72 13.18 -21.60
C GLN A 49 8.52 12.58 -20.85
N TRP A 50 7.78 13.37 -20.06
CA TRP A 50 6.70 12.87 -19.19
C TRP A 50 5.65 12.05 -19.95
N GLU A 51 5.17 12.57 -21.09
CA GLU A 51 4.18 11.86 -21.91
C GLU A 51 4.76 10.61 -22.56
N GLN A 52 6.04 10.62 -22.96
CA GLN A 52 6.70 9.43 -23.51
C GLN A 52 6.80 8.33 -22.45
N TRP A 53 7.04 8.67 -21.19
CA TRP A 53 7.05 7.71 -20.08
C TRP A 53 5.66 7.16 -19.79
N ARG A 54 4.62 8.01 -19.79
CA ARG A 54 3.22 7.58 -19.62
C ARG A 54 2.80 6.61 -20.71
N GLU A 55 3.13 6.92 -21.95
CA GLU A 55 2.82 6.12 -23.12
C GLU A 55 3.60 4.79 -23.14
N ALA A 56 4.86 4.80 -22.71
CA ALA A 56 5.63 3.57 -22.48
C ALA A 56 4.98 2.69 -21.38
N ALA A 57 4.61 3.28 -20.24
CA ALA A 57 3.92 2.55 -19.17
C ALA A 57 2.58 1.98 -19.63
N HIS A 58 1.81 2.75 -20.42
CA HIS A 58 0.56 2.31 -21.01
C HIS A 58 0.76 1.06 -21.88
N ARG A 59 1.71 1.10 -22.83
CA ARG A 59 2.01 -0.08 -23.68
C ARG A 59 2.44 -1.30 -22.89
N ILE A 60 3.29 -1.12 -21.87
CA ILE A 60 3.73 -2.21 -21.00
C ILE A 60 2.54 -2.81 -20.24
N LYS A 61 1.66 -1.97 -19.69
CA LYS A 61 0.45 -2.45 -18.99
C LYS A 61 -0.54 -3.12 -19.94
N ALA A 62 -0.76 -2.57 -21.13
CA ALA A 62 -1.64 -3.16 -22.13
C ALA A 62 -1.14 -4.56 -22.54
N TYR A 63 0.17 -4.69 -22.78
CA TYR A 63 0.79 -6.01 -23.04
C TYR A 63 0.61 -6.95 -21.85
N ALA A 64 0.87 -6.50 -20.62
CA ALA A 64 0.75 -7.33 -19.43
C ALA A 64 -0.69 -7.83 -19.23
N LEU A 65 -1.69 -6.97 -19.41
CA LEU A 65 -3.10 -7.32 -19.31
C LEU A 65 -3.53 -8.33 -20.38
N ALA A 66 -3.02 -8.20 -21.61
CA ALA A 66 -3.32 -9.13 -22.70
C ALA A 66 -2.66 -10.51 -22.55
N HIS A 67 -1.71 -10.67 -21.61
CA HIS A 67 -0.93 -11.89 -21.40
C HIS A 67 -0.88 -12.31 -19.93
N LEU A 68 -1.87 -11.93 -19.11
CA LEU A 68 -1.89 -12.22 -17.67
C LEU A 68 -1.75 -13.72 -17.38
N ASP A 69 -2.45 -14.55 -18.15
CA ASP A 69 -2.41 -16.00 -18.06
C ASP A 69 -0.97 -16.55 -18.09
N LYS A 70 -0.14 -16.05 -19.00
CA LYS A 70 1.25 -16.49 -19.15
C LYS A 70 2.16 -15.86 -18.11
N LEU A 71 2.01 -14.56 -17.89
CA LEU A 71 2.90 -13.80 -17.00
C LEU A 71 2.71 -14.19 -15.52
N LEU A 72 1.49 -14.53 -15.09
CA LEU A 72 1.23 -15.00 -13.73
C LEU A 72 1.82 -16.38 -13.50
N VAL A 73 1.70 -17.30 -14.47
CA VAL A 73 2.31 -18.63 -14.39
C VAL A 73 3.83 -18.54 -14.38
N GLU A 74 4.43 -17.68 -15.21
CA GLU A 74 5.87 -17.43 -15.19
C GLU A 74 6.31 -16.88 -13.82
N PHE A 75 5.61 -15.87 -13.31
CA PHE A 75 5.89 -15.29 -12.00
C PHE A 75 5.84 -16.33 -10.88
N GLU A 76 4.76 -17.12 -10.84
CA GLU A 76 4.55 -18.18 -9.85
C GLU A 76 5.71 -19.18 -9.87
N GLN A 77 6.09 -19.66 -11.05
CA GLN A 77 7.19 -20.60 -11.20
C GLN A 77 8.51 -20.00 -10.67
N LYS A 78 8.81 -18.74 -11.02
CA LYS A 78 10.06 -18.08 -10.62
C LYS A 78 10.14 -17.78 -9.14
N ILE A 79 9.05 -17.35 -8.51
CA ILE A 79 9.04 -17.02 -7.08
C ILE A 79 8.93 -18.28 -6.22
N SER A 80 8.17 -19.29 -6.67
CA SER A 80 8.06 -20.59 -5.99
C SER A 80 9.38 -21.35 -6.00
N ALA A 81 10.15 -21.27 -7.09
CA ALA A 81 11.51 -21.82 -7.14
C ALA A 81 12.47 -21.20 -6.11
N ARG A 82 12.11 -20.04 -5.53
CA ARG A 82 12.86 -19.39 -4.45
C ARG A 82 12.25 -19.60 -3.06
N GLY A 83 11.27 -20.49 -2.95
CA GLY A 83 10.69 -20.92 -1.68
C GLY A 83 9.49 -20.11 -1.19
N ALA A 84 8.93 -19.22 -2.02
CA ALA A 84 7.63 -18.62 -1.75
C ALA A 84 6.48 -19.57 -2.13
N THR A 85 5.30 -19.37 -1.58
CA THR A 85 4.07 -20.06 -1.99
C THR A 85 3.11 -19.06 -2.63
N VAL A 86 2.62 -19.36 -3.84
CA VAL A 86 1.60 -18.53 -4.49
C VAL A 86 0.23 -19.15 -4.28
N LEU A 87 -0.71 -18.36 -3.78
CA LEU A 87 -2.11 -18.74 -3.59
C LEU A 87 -2.97 -17.77 -4.40
N PHE A 88 -3.69 -18.30 -5.39
CA PHE A 88 -4.65 -17.53 -6.16
C PHE A 88 -6.00 -17.49 -5.44
N ALA A 89 -6.67 -16.34 -5.53
CA ALA A 89 -8.02 -16.14 -5.02
C ALA A 89 -8.83 -15.31 -6.01
N GLN A 90 -10.05 -15.73 -6.29
CA GLN A 90 -10.98 -15.02 -7.17
C GLN A 90 -11.74 -13.93 -6.42
N THR A 91 -11.88 -14.07 -5.09
CA THR A 91 -12.66 -13.16 -4.25
C THR A 91 -11.92 -12.81 -2.97
N ALA A 92 -12.33 -11.71 -2.34
CA ALA A 92 -11.86 -11.33 -1.01
C ALA A 92 -12.10 -12.44 0.04
N ALA A 93 -13.23 -13.15 -0.04
CA ALA A 93 -13.56 -14.25 0.87
C ALA A 93 -12.55 -15.40 0.73
N GLU A 94 -12.24 -15.82 -0.50
CA GLU A 94 -11.25 -16.87 -0.74
C GLU A 94 -9.84 -16.45 -0.32
N ALA A 95 -9.45 -15.20 -0.57
CA ALA A 95 -8.17 -14.65 -0.11
C ALA A 95 -8.08 -14.65 1.43
N ASN A 96 -9.18 -14.30 2.10
CA ASN A 96 -9.30 -14.35 3.55
C ASN A 96 -9.21 -15.78 4.09
N ASP A 97 -9.84 -16.75 3.43
CA ASP A 97 -9.76 -18.17 3.82
C ASP A 97 -8.33 -18.69 3.75
N HIS A 98 -7.59 -18.41 2.67
CA HIS A 98 -6.17 -18.74 2.55
C HIS A 98 -5.35 -18.12 3.68
N LEU A 99 -5.55 -16.83 3.96
CA LEU A 99 -4.84 -16.13 5.02
C LEU A 99 -5.17 -16.72 6.41
N LEU A 100 -6.44 -17.02 6.68
CA LEU A 100 -6.86 -17.66 7.93
C LEU A 100 -6.28 -19.06 8.10
N GLN A 101 -6.10 -19.82 7.02
CA GLN A 101 -5.39 -21.10 7.06
C GLN A 101 -3.92 -20.91 7.46
N ILE A 102 -3.22 -19.94 6.86
CA ILE A 102 -1.83 -19.59 7.23
C ILE A 102 -1.76 -19.18 8.72
N VAL A 103 -2.68 -18.33 9.17
CA VAL A 103 -2.79 -17.89 10.57
C VAL A 103 -2.92 -19.09 11.51
N ARG A 104 -3.81 -20.05 11.21
CA ARG A 104 -3.99 -21.26 12.03
C ARG A 104 -2.76 -22.16 12.00
N GLN A 105 -2.20 -22.40 10.82
CA GLN A 105 -1.03 -23.26 10.63
C GLN A 105 0.18 -22.75 11.41
N HIS A 106 0.37 -21.43 11.45
CA HIS A 106 1.50 -20.80 12.13
C HIS A 106 1.18 -20.30 13.55
N GLN A 107 -0.03 -20.59 14.06
CA GLN A 107 -0.49 -20.20 15.40
C GLN A 107 -0.34 -18.69 15.66
N VAL A 108 -0.59 -17.89 14.63
CA VAL A 108 -0.42 -16.44 14.62
C VAL A 108 -1.40 -15.80 15.61
N ARG A 109 -0.90 -14.93 16.49
CA ARG A 109 -1.72 -14.11 17.41
C ARG A 109 -1.66 -12.63 17.08
N THR A 110 -0.56 -12.19 16.47
CA THR A 110 -0.31 -10.80 16.14
C THR A 110 0.13 -10.65 14.69
N VAL A 111 -0.47 -9.68 14.00
CA VAL A 111 -0.17 -9.32 12.61
C VAL A 111 0.19 -7.85 12.54
N VAL A 112 1.32 -7.53 11.91
CA VAL A 112 1.63 -6.17 11.48
C VAL A 112 1.34 -6.01 10.00
N LYS A 113 0.71 -4.90 9.62
CA LYS A 113 0.24 -4.65 8.26
C LYS A 113 0.85 -3.39 7.71
N ALA A 114 1.65 -3.55 6.66
CA ALA A 114 1.96 -2.43 5.79
C ALA A 114 0.73 -2.09 4.95
N LYS A 115 0.59 -0.79 4.65
CA LYS A 115 -0.53 -0.25 3.90
C LYS A 115 -0.81 -1.01 2.60
N SER A 116 -2.06 -1.44 2.43
CA SER A 116 -2.52 -2.12 1.22
C SER A 116 -4.01 -1.96 1.01
N MET A 117 -4.40 -1.37 -0.12
CA MET A 117 -5.81 -1.27 -0.51
C MET A 117 -6.47 -2.64 -0.69
N VAL A 118 -5.71 -3.65 -1.13
CA VAL A 118 -6.22 -5.02 -1.24
C VAL A 118 -6.65 -5.54 0.14
N SER A 119 -5.90 -5.21 1.20
CA SER A 119 -6.26 -5.61 2.55
C SER A 119 -7.48 -4.87 3.11
N GLU A 120 -7.70 -3.62 2.66
CA GLU A 120 -8.90 -2.83 2.99
C GLU A 120 -10.14 -3.41 2.29
N GLU A 121 -10.02 -3.75 1.01
CA GLU A 121 -11.08 -4.41 0.22
C GLU A 121 -11.44 -5.79 0.79
N MET A 122 -10.46 -6.48 1.40
CA MET A 122 -10.66 -7.75 2.10
C MET A 122 -11.26 -7.59 3.50
N GLU A 123 -11.40 -6.37 4.01
CA GLU A 123 -11.75 -6.05 5.40
C GLU A 123 -10.89 -6.84 6.42
N LEU A 124 -9.59 -6.99 6.09
CA LEU A 124 -8.72 -7.98 6.72
C LEU A 124 -8.59 -7.79 8.25
N ASN A 125 -8.65 -6.54 8.73
CA ASN A 125 -8.60 -6.25 10.17
C ASN A 125 -9.80 -6.85 10.92
N HIS A 126 -11.00 -6.77 10.34
CA HIS A 126 -12.22 -7.33 10.91
C HIS A 126 -12.19 -8.86 10.88
N VAL A 127 -11.73 -9.44 9.77
CA VAL A 127 -11.59 -10.89 9.59
C VAL A 127 -10.61 -11.48 10.60
N LEU A 128 -9.43 -10.86 10.77
CA LEU A 128 -8.43 -11.29 11.75
C LEU A 128 -8.94 -11.15 13.18
N ALA A 129 -9.62 -10.04 13.51
CA ALA A 129 -10.23 -9.85 14.83
C ALA A 129 -11.28 -10.92 15.15
N GLY A 130 -12.12 -11.28 14.17
CA GLY A 130 -13.10 -12.38 14.30
C GLY A 130 -12.45 -13.75 14.55
N ALA A 131 -11.21 -13.93 14.12
CA ALA A 131 -10.40 -15.11 14.40
C ALA A 131 -9.56 -15.01 15.68
N GLY A 132 -9.72 -13.93 16.46
CA GLY A 132 -8.96 -13.71 17.71
C GLY A 132 -7.51 -13.25 17.48
N VAL A 133 -7.18 -12.76 16.28
CA VAL A 133 -5.85 -12.28 15.92
C VAL A 133 -5.82 -10.76 15.93
N ARG A 134 -4.84 -10.17 16.64
CA ARG A 134 -4.67 -8.72 16.67
C ARG A 134 -3.91 -8.24 15.43
N ALA A 135 -4.56 -7.47 14.57
CA ALA A 135 -3.94 -6.80 13.44
C ALA A 135 -3.60 -5.34 13.78
N VAL A 136 -2.42 -4.87 13.39
CA VAL A 136 -1.94 -3.52 13.64
C VAL A 136 -1.46 -2.91 12.32
N GLU A 137 -2.03 -1.76 11.96
CA GLU A 137 -1.56 -0.97 10.83
C GLU A 137 -0.24 -0.28 11.17
N THR A 138 0.71 -0.28 10.23
CA THR A 138 2.06 0.23 10.47
C THR A 138 2.40 1.51 9.73
N ASP A 139 1.59 1.89 8.74
CA ASP A 139 1.61 3.22 8.14
C ASP A 139 1.03 4.22 9.14
N LEU A 140 1.68 5.38 9.31
CA LEU A 140 1.25 6.33 10.32
C LEU A 140 -0.21 6.78 10.11
N GLY A 141 -0.62 7.02 8.86
CA GLY A 141 -1.99 7.43 8.56
C GLY A 141 -2.99 6.33 8.88
N GLU A 142 -2.70 5.09 8.44
CA GLU A 142 -3.57 3.93 8.71
C GLU A 142 -3.66 3.63 10.22
N TYR A 143 -2.55 3.73 10.94
CA TYR A 143 -2.49 3.54 12.39
C TYR A 143 -3.36 4.56 13.14
N LEU A 144 -3.34 5.83 12.71
CA LEU A 144 -4.16 6.89 13.32
C LEU A 144 -5.65 6.64 13.13
N VAL A 145 -6.08 6.28 11.91
CA VAL A 145 -7.50 5.98 11.66
C VAL A 145 -7.93 4.70 12.39
N GLN A 146 -7.06 3.69 12.46
CA GLN A 146 -7.31 2.46 13.24
C GLN A 146 -7.51 2.77 14.73
N LEU A 147 -6.61 3.55 15.34
CA LEU A 147 -6.72 3.98 16.75
C LEU A 147 -7.99 4.80 17.02
N ALA A 148 -8.41 5.60 16.04
CA ALA A 148 -9.63 6.39 16.12
C ALA A 148 -10.91 5.57 15.87
N GLY A 149 -10.80 4.32 15.41
CA GLY A 149 -11.94 3.51 14.99
C GLY A 149 -12.64 4.05 13.73
N GLN A 150 -11.87 4.68 12.85
CA GLN A 150 -12.33 5.34 11.63
C GLN A 150 -11.87 4.59 10.38
N ARG A 151 -12.55 4.84 9.25
CA ARG A 151 -12.09 4.41 7.93
C ARG A 151 -11.15 5.46 7.33
N PRO A 152 -10.18 5.05 6.49
CA PRO A 152 -9.29 5.98 5.79
C PRO A 152 -10.07 6.88 4.82
N VAL A 153 -9.70 8.16 4.73
CA VAL A 153 -10.40 9.13 3.85
C VAL A 153 -9.69 9.38 2.53
N HIS A 154 -8.44 8.95 2.37
CA HIS A 154 -7.66 9.14 1.15
C HIS A 154 -6.63 8.04 0.94
N ILE A 155 -6.55 7.52 -0.29
CA ILE A 155 -5.70 6.37 -0.65
C ILE A 155 -4.21 6.59 -0.41
N VAL A 156 -3.69 7.81 -0.53
CA VAL A 156 -2.25 8.10 -0.25
C VAL A 156 -2.03 8.58 1.17
N THR A 157 -2.98 9.32 1.74
CA THR A 157 -2.87 10.03 3.03
C THR A 157 -4.09 9.71 3.90
N PRO A 158 -4.14 8.54 4.55
CA PRO A 158 -5.36 7.98 5.14
C PRO A 158 -6.04 8.88 6.18
N ALA A 159 -5.24 9.57 6.99
CA ALA A 159 -5.67 10.47 8.06
C ALA A 159 -5.68 11.95 7.63
N LEU A 160 -5.90 12.25 6.34
CA LEU A 160 -5.76 13.61 5.80
C LEU A 160 -6.66 14.66 6.50
N HIS A 161 -7.76 14.22 7.10
CA HIS A 161 -8.69 15.07 7.86
C HIS A 161 -8.22 15.40 9.28
N MET A 162 -7.15 14.77 9.78
CA MET A 162 -6.70 14.94 11.16
C MET A 162 -5.59 15.98 11.27
N SER A 163 -5.78 16.98 12.13
CA SER A 163 -4.72 17.93 12.47
C SER A 163 -3.73 17.35 13.50
N ALA A 164 -2.55 17.94 13.64
CA ALA A 164 -1.59 17.54 14.70
C ALA A 164 -2.19 17.64 16.11
N GLY A 165 -3.09 18.61 16.35
CA GLY A 165 -3.81 18.72 17.62
C GLY A 165 -4.83 17.59 17.84
N ASP A 166 -5.50 17.13 16.78
CA ASP A 166 -6.40 15.96 16.86
C ASP A 166 -5.61 14.69 17.18
N VAL A 167 -4.47 14.50 16.52
CA VAL A 167 -3.57 13.37 16.77
C VAL A 167 -3.03 13.40 18.21
N GLY A 168 -2.62 14.56 18.72
CA GLY A 168 -2.16 14.72 20.10
C GLY A 168 -3.24 14.34 21.13
N ARG A 169 -4.49 14.73 20.89
CA ARG A 169 -5.63 14.33 21.74
C ARG A 169 -5.89 12.83 21.65
N LEU A 170 -5.85 12.25 20.45
CA LEU A 170 -6.03 10.82 20.23
C LEU A 170 -4.99 10.00 21.01
N PHE A 171 -3.71 10.37 20.94
CA PHE A 171 -2.65 9.68 21.68
C PHE A 171 -2.80 9.84 23.20
N ALA A 172 -3.20 11.01 23.70
CA ALA A 172 -3.49 11.18 25.12
C ALA A 172 -4.65 10.29 25.59
N GLU A 173 -5.72 10.19 24.80
CA GLU A 173 -6.88 9.38 25.13
C GLU A 173 -6.60 7.88 25.05
N LYS A 174 -6.07 7.41 23.92
CA LYS A 174 -5.94 5.98 23.58
C LYS A 174 -4.63 5.36 24.08
N LEU A 175 -3.53 6.11 24.02
CA LEU A 175 -2.18 5.62 24.36
C LEU A 175 -1.66 6.13 25.70
N LYS A 176 -2.40 7.04 26.36
CA LYS A 176 -2.03 7.66 27.66
C LYS A 176 -0.72 8.45 27.61
N GLU A 177 -0.42 9.04 26.46
CA GLU A 177 0.76 9.89 26.25
C GLU A 177 0.48 11.36 26.63
N PRO A 178 1.48 12.16 27.01
CA PRO A 178 1.31 13.60 27.18
C PRO A 178 0.86 14.26 25.88
N TYR A 179 -0.10 15.20 25.96
CA TYR A 179 -0.55 15.96 24.81
C TYR A 179 0.61 16.76 24.19
N THR A 180 0.72 16.69 22.88
CA THR A 180 1.60 17.53 22.06
C THR A 180 0.96 17.72 20.68
N ALA A 181 1.24 18.83 20.03
CA ALA A 181 0.90 19.06 18.62
C ALA A 181 2.16 19.25 17.75
N GLU A 182 3.33 18.93 18.31
CA GLU A 182 4.61 18.99 17.60
C GLU A 182 4.80 17.71 16.77
N HIS A 183 5.01 17.87 15.46
CA HIS A 183 4.96 16.78 14.49
C HIS A 183 6.04 15.72 14.74
N GLN A 184 7.25 16.12 15.12
CA GLN A 184 8.35 15.19 15.38
C GLN A 184 8.05 14.35 16.64
N ALA A 185 7.53 14.96 17.69
CA ALA A 185 7.13 14.30 18.93
C ALA A 185 5.99 13.29 18.69
N LEU A 186 4.96 13.67 17.92
CA LEU A 186 3.87 12.76 17.55
C LEU A 186 4.39 11.55 16.76
N THR A 187 5.25 11.79 15.78
CA THR A 187 5.86 10.71 14.98
C THR A 187 6.73 9.81 15.85
N ALA A 188 7.49 10.38 16.80
CA ALA A 188 8.32 9.63 17.74
C ALA A 188 7.48 8.75 18.69
N ILE A 189 6.35 9.26 19.17
CA ILE A 189 5.38 8.50 19.98
C ILE A 189 4.87 7.30 19.18
N ALA A 190 4.32 7.52 17.97
CA ALA A 190 3.81 6.45 17.13
C ALA A 190 4.88 5.38 16.85
N ARG A 191 6.10 5.81 16.49
CA ARG A 191 7.23 4.93 16.24
C ARG A 191 7.63 4.10 17.47
N ARG A 192 7.54 4.65 18.68
CA ARG A 192 7.85 3.94 19.92
C ARG A 192 6.84 2.82 20.18
N HIS A 193 5.55 3.10 20.02
CA HIS A 193 4.47 2.11 20.19
C HIS A 193 4.56 1.00 19.13
N LEU A 194 4.72 1.37 17.85
CA LEU A 194 4.79 0.40 16.75
C LEU A 194 6.05 -0.48 16.80
N ARG A 195 7.17 0.01 17.37
CA ARG A 195 8.44 -0.74 17.40
C ARG A 195 8.32 -2.08 18.14
N HIS A 196 7.55 -2.10 19.23
CA HIS A 196 7.31 -3.35 19.97
C HIS A 196 6.49 -4.33 19.12
N ASP A 197 5.47 -3.83 18.42
CA ASP A 197 4.60 -4.64 17.57
C ASP A 197 5.37 -5.26 16.39
N PHE A 198 6.25 -4.51 15.72
CA PHE A 198 7.09 -5.06 14.64
C PHE A 198 7.95 -6.25 15.09
N ILE A 199 8.56 -6.16 16.27
CA ILE A 199 9.53 -7.16 16.75
C ILE A 199 8.81 -8.42 17.27
N THR A 200 7.62 -8.25 17.83
CA THR A 200 6.87 -9.33 18.47
C THR A 200 5.78 -9.94 17.57
N ALA A 201 5.55 -9.37 16.39
CA ALA A 201 4.58 -9.89 15.44
C ALA A 201 4.95 -11.29 14.92
N ASP A 202 3.95 -12.17 14.88
CA ASP A 202 4.11 -13.50 14.30
C ASP A 202 4.09 -13.45 12.77
N LEU A 203 3.28 -12.55 12.20
CA LEU A 203 3.08 -12.43 10.76
C LEU A 203 3.08 -10.97 10.32
N GLY A 204 3.68 -10.72 9.16
CA GLY A 204 3.66 -9.44 8.49
C GLY A 204 2.87 -9.51 7.20
N THR A 205 2.07 -8.50 6.90
CA THR A 205 1.43 -8.36 5.59
C THR A 205 1.91 -7.12 4.86
N SER A 206 1.94 -7.19 3.54
CA SER A 206 2.18 -6.03 2.69
C SER A 206 1.31 -6.05 1.45
N GLY A 207 1.13 -4.88 0.85
CA GLY A 207 0.75 -4.79 -0.56
C GLY A 207 1.94 -5.10 -1.48
N VAL A 208 1.68 -5.07 -2.78
CA VAL A 208 2.69 -5.12 -3.83
C VAL A 208 2.40 -4.02 -4.86
N ASN A 209 3.39 -3.19 -5.15
CA ASN A 209 3.25 -2.15 -6.17
C ASN A 209 3.44 -2.72 -7.56
N PHE A 210 4.45 -3.57 -7.74
CA PHE A 210 4.72 -4.28 -8.99
C PHE A 210 5.25 -5.68 -8.70
N ALA A 211 4.86 -6.66 -9.52
CA ALA A 211 5.47 -7.99 -9.52
C ALA A 211 6.14 -8.22 -10.88
N ILE A 212 7.35 -8.77 -10.91
CA ILE A 212 8.12 -8.98 -12.14
C ILE A 212 8.08 -10.46 -12.51
N ALA A 213 7.46 -10.79 -13.66
CA ALA A 213 7.28 -12.17 -14.11
C ALA A 213 8.63 -12.87 -14.37
N GLU A 214 9.46 -12.28 -15.23
CA GLU A 214 10.78 -12.79 -15.63
C GLU A 214 11.65 -13.24 -14.45
N THR A 215 11.63 -12.46 -13.36
CA THR A 215 12.52 -12.66 -12.22
C THR A 215 11.81 -13.20 -10.98
N GLY A 216 10.48 -13.35 -10.96
CA GLY A 216 9.74 -13.73 -9.74
C GLY A 216 10.01 -12.77 -8.59
N THR A 217 9.93 -11.45 -8.84
CA THR A 217 10.29 -10.42 -7.86
C THR A 217 9.08 -9.60 -7.45
N LEU A 218 8.89 -9.38 -6.16
CA LEU A 218 7.95 -8.40 -5.63
C LEU A 218 8.66 -7.05 -5.43
N CYS A 219 8.02 -5.97 -5.87
CA CYS A 219 8.47 -4.61 -5.66
C CYS A 219 7.49 -3.88 -4.73
N ILE A 220 8.00 -3.40 -3.61
CA ILE A 220 7.25 -2.61 -2.62
C ILE A 220 7.95 -1.26 -2.48
N VAL A 221 7.20 -0.17 -2.55
CA VAL A 221 7.73 1.18 -2.37
C VAL A 221 7.10 1.84 -1.15
N GLU A 222 7.89 2.57 -0.37
CA GLU A 222 7.42 3.26 0.82
C GLU A 222 8.30 4.46 1.20
N ASN A 223 7.82 5.28 2.12
CA ASN A 223 8.55 6.47 2.59
C ASN A 223 8.96 6.43 4.08
N GLU A 224 8.42 5.49 4.87
CA GLU A 224 8.51 5.54 6.33
C GLU A 224 9.40 4.43 6.94
N GLY A 225 9.72 3.39 6.16
CA GLY A 225 10.47 2.21 6.62
C GLY A 225 9.61 1.17 7.34
N ASN A 226 8.30 1.41 7.46
CA ASN A 226 7.33 0.51 8.09
C ASN A 226 7.11 -0.75 7.24
N GLY A 227 7.08 -0.62 5.91
CA GLY A 227 6.88 -1.72 4.98
C GLY A 227 8.00 -2.75 5.08
N GLY A 228 9.25 -2.29 5.03
CA GLY A 228 10.42 -3.14 5.18
C GLY A 228 10.43 -3.89 6.52
N LEU A 229 10.03 -3.23 7.61
CA LEU A 229 9.89 -3.89 8.92
C LEU A 229 8.75 -4.90 8.92
N SER A 230 7.59 -4.59 8.33
CA SER A 230 6.47 -5.54 8.19
C SER A 230 6.85 -6.76 7.36
N THR A 231 7.68 -6.63 6.33
CA THR A 231 8.11 -7.77 5.51
C THR A 231 9.30 -8.53 6.08
N ALA A 232 10.17 -7.86 6.86
CA ALA A 232 11.46 -8.41 7.27
C ALA A 232 11.64 -8.60 8.78
N ALA A 233 10.71 -8.22 9.65
CA ALA A 233 10.78 -8.57 11.07
C ALA A 233 10.06 -9.90 11.38
N PRO A 234 8.81 -10.11 10.93
CA PRO A 234 8.06 -11.34 11.26
C PRO A 234 8.62 -12.59 10.60
N ARG A 235 8.26 -13.76 11.14
CA ARG A 235 8.69 -15.08 10.62
C ARG A 235 7.93 -15.51 9.36
N VAL A 236 6.72 -15.00 9.19
CA VAL A 236 5.85 -15.24 8.03
C VAL A 236 5.53 -13.88 7.42
N HIS A 237 5.75 -13.72 6.12
CA HIS A 237 5.32 -12.57 5.34
C HIS A 237 4.23 -13.04 4.37
N VAL A 238 3.09 -12.34 4.33
CA VAL A 238 2.07 -12.54 3.29
C VAL A 238 2.00 -11.29 2.43
N ALA A 239 2.33 -11.41 1.15
CA ALA A 239 2.21 -10.33 0.18
C ALA A 239 0.86 -10.42 -0.54
N LEU A 240 0.02 -9.39 -0.40
CA LEU A 240 -1.29 -9.29 -1.03
C LEU A 240 -1.19 -8.44 -2.30
N MET A 241 -1.57 -9.00 -3.44
CA MET A 241 -1.51 -8.30 -4.72
C MET A 241 -2.68 -8.63 -5.63
N GLY A 242 -3.14 -7.62 -6.37
CA GLY A 242 -4.01 -7.84 -7.53
C GLY A 242 -3.20 -8.42 -8.69
N ILE A 243 -3.84 -9.24 -9.52
CA ILE A 243 -3.22 -9.89 -10.68
C ILE A 243 -2.68 -8.88 -11.68
N GLU A 244 -3.26 -7.68 -11.72
CA GLU A 244 -2.87 -6.59 -12.60
C GLU A 244 -1.58 -5.91 -12.17
N LYS A 245 -0.97 -6.24 -11.02
CA LYS A 245 0.32 -5.67 -10.58
C LYS A 245 1.52 -6.21 -11.38
N ILE A 246 1.32 -7.23 -12.21
CA ILE A 246 2.40 -7.87 -12.96
C ILE A 246 3.00 -6.96 -14.04
N LEU A 247 4.32 -7.00 -14.16
CA LEU A 247 5.14 -6.46 -15.24
C LEU A 247 5.93 -7.60 -15.87
N PRO A 248 6.12 -7.62 -17.20
CA PRO A 248 6.81 -8.73 -17.87
C PRO A 248 8.27 -8.89 -17.45
N ARG A 249 9.01 -7.79 -17.38
CA ARG A 249 10.47 -7.77 -17.26
C ARG A 249 10.95 -6.73 -16.27
N LEU A 250 12.12 -6.97 -15.67
CA LEU A 250 12.69 -6.06 -14.69
C LEU A 250 13.03 -4.69 -15.30
N GLU A 251 13.43 -4.65 -16.57
CA GLU A 251 13.77 -3.42 -17.31
C GLU A 251 12.60 -2.42 -17.41
N HIS A 252 11.36 -2.88 -17.23
CA HIS A 252 10.18 -2.03 -17.23
C HIS A 252 10.02 -1.25 -15.92
N LEU A 253 10.49 -1.79 -14.80
CA LEU A 253 10.26 -1.25 -13.46
C LEU A 253 10.66 0.22 -13.29
N PRO A 254 11.81 0.71 -13.80
CA PRO A 254 12.22 2.11 -13.66
C PRO A 254 11.20 3.12 -14.21
N VAL A 255 10.48 2.79 -15.30
CA VAL A 255 9.43 3.65 -15.85
C VAL A 255 8.33 3.87 -14.82
N PHE A 256 7.88 2.79 -14.20
CA PHE A 256 6.82 2.83 -13.20
C PHE A 256 7.24 3.51 -11.90
N LEU A 257 8.46 3.25 -11.42
CA LEU A 257 8.99 3.92 -10.23
C LEU A 257 9.08 5.44 -10.42
N ASN A 258 9.51 5.89 -11.60
CA ASN A 258 9.60 7.32 -11.91
C ASN A 258 8.22 7.98 -11.99
N LEU A 259 7.25 7.33 -12.62
CA LEU A 259 5.88 7.83 -12.74
C LEU A 259 5.15 7.84 -11.39
N LEU A 260 5.27 6.75 -10.61
CA LEU A 260 4.55 6.56 -9.35
C LEU A 260 4.91 7.66 -8.34
N ALA A 261 6.20 7.86 -8.04
CA ALA A 261 6.62 8.79 -7.00
C ALA A 261 6.24 10.24 -7.36
N ARG A 262 6.38 10.62 -8.63
CA ARG A 262 6.05 11.97 -9.11
C ARG A 262 4.55 12.22 -9.18
N SER A 263 3.77 11.20 -9.54
CA SER A 263 2.30 11.32 -9.62
C SER A 263 1.64 11.27 -8.24
N GLY A 264 2.24 10.54 -7.29
CA GLY A 264 1.71 10.39 -5.94
C GLY A 264 2.09 11.56 -5.03
N THR A 265 3.39 11.69 -4.74
CA THR A 265 3.90 12.62 -3.71
C THR A 265 4.76 13.75 -4.27
N GLY A 266 4.88 13.85 -5.60
CA GLY A 266 5.76 14.83 -6.25
C GLY A 266 7.27 14.55 -6.03
N GLN A 267 7.62 13.36 -5.54
CA GLN A 267 9.01 13.01 -5.28
C GLN A 267 9.66 12.39 -6.53
N LYS A 268 10.98 12.54 -6.68
CA LYS A 268 11.73 11.89 -7.77
C LYS A 268 11.67 10.36 -7.67
N LEU A 269 11.71 9.84 -6.45
CA LEU A 269 11.57 8.44 -6.08
C LEU A 269 11.09 8.40 -4.62
N THR A 270 10.46 7.32 -4.19
CA THR A 270 10.16 7.05 -2.78
C THR A 270 11.44 6.81 -1.98
N THR A 271 11.38 6.97 -0.65
CA THR A 271 12.55 6.79 0.23
C THR A 271 13.11 5.36 0.17
N TYR A 272 12.24 4.36 0.11
CA TYR A 272 12.63 2.96 0.03
C TYR A 272 11.94 2.26 -1.16
N THR A 273 12.68 1.35 -1.78
CA THR A 273 12.20 0.42 -2.82
C THR A 273 12.76 -0.95 -2.47
N HIS A 274 11.88 -1.86 -2.07
CA HIS A 274 12.23 -3.22 -1.67
C HIS A 274 11.97 -4.16 -2.85
N LEU A 275 13.02 -4.89 -3.26
CA LEU A 275 12.92 -5.96 -4.26
C LEU A 275 13.05 -7.30 -3.53
N ILE A 276 11.93 -7.99 -3.34
CA ILE A 276 11.86 -9.27 -2.63
C ILE A 276 11.83 -10.38 -3.67
N HIS A 277 12.87 -11.21 -3.68
CA HIS A 277 12.99 -12.36 -4.57
C HIS A 277 12.45 -13.65 -3.95
N GLY A 278 12.24 -13.67 -2.63
CA GLY A 278 11.83 -14.85 -1.88
C GLY A 278 11.95 -14.60 -0.38
N PRO A 279 11.56 -15.55 0.47
CA PRO A 279 11.71 -15.43 1.91
C PRO A 279 13.18 -15.41 2.31
N ALA A 280 13.50 -14.71 3.41
CA ALA A 280 14.80 -14.84 4.05
C ALA A 280 14.98 -16.26 4.63
N PRO A 281 16.22 -16.75 4.80
CA PRO A 281 16.46 -18.07 5.39
C PRO A 281 15.71 -18.27 6.71
N GLY A 282 15.00 -19.40 6.84
CA GLY A 282 14.19 -19.73 8.02
C GLY A 282 12.82 -19.04 8.10
N ARG A 283 12.44 -18.24 7.09
CA ARG A 283 11.14 -17.56 7.03
C ARG A 283 10.25 -18.11 5.93
N LYS A 284 8.99 -17.69 5.94
CA LYS A 284 7.97 -18.04 4.94
C LYS A 284 7.47 -16.79 4.22
N LEU A 285 7.19 -16.95 2.93
CA LEU A 285 6.57 -15.98 2.04
C LEU A 285 5.44 -16.69 1.28
#